data_AF-A0A5B2VGI1-F1
#
_entry.id   AF-A0A5B2VGI1-F1
#
_cell.length_a   1.000
_cell.length_b   1.000
_cell.length_c   1.000
_cell.angle_alpha   90.00
_cell.angle_beta   90.00
_cell.angle_gamma   90.00
#
_symmetry.space_group_name_H-M   'P 1'
#
loop_
_entity.id
_entity.type
_entity.pdbx_description
1 polymer ?
#
loop_
_entity_poly.entity_id
_entity_poly.type
_entity_poly.pdbx_seq_one_letter_code
_entity_poly.pdbx_strand_id
1 'polypeptide(L)'
;MATYEFPLTTGPQAFSLRLGDTEYRLRLTYRRAPEAGWILDIGRAADGVPLLSGLPLVTGADLLAQHAHIGIPGSLYVVTDGNPDAVPAFDDLGGRTRLLFVDAT
;
A
#
# COMPACT_ATOMS: atom_id res chain seq x y z
N MET A 1 7.88 1.77 17.66
CA MET A 1 7.19 1.08 16.56
C MET A 1 5.68 1.12 16.75
N ALA A 2 5.03 2.03 16.04
CA ALA A 2 3.57 2.08 15.94
C ALA A 2 3.13 1.46 14.60
N THR A 3 2.06 0.69 14.62
CA THR A 3 1.47 0.09 13.41
C THR A 3 0.17 0.81 13.08
N TYR A 4 0.02 1.24 11.83
CA TYR A 4 -1.17 1.91 11.32
C TYR A 4 -1.78 1.08 10.18
N GLU A 5 -3.07 0.77 10.30
CA GLU A 5 -3.82 0.12 9.24
C GLU A 5 -4.43 1.18 8.31
N PHE A 6 -4.21 1.04 7.00
CA PHE A 6 -4.79 1.95 6.03
C PHE A 6 -6.32 1.80 6.00
N PRO A 7 -7.08 2.91 5.95
CA PRO A 7 -8.55 2.89 5.97
C PRO A 7 -9.12 2.50 4.59
N LEU A 8 -8.86 1.28 4.16
CA LEU A 8 -9.24 0.78 2.85
C LEU A 8 -10.74 0.47 2.78
N THR A 9 -11.36 0.75 1.64
CA THR A 9 -12.68 0.22 1.27
C THR A 9 -12.55 -0.90 0.23
N THR A 10 -13.66 -1.57 -0.08
CA THR A 10 -13.69 -2.51 -1.20
C THR A 10 -13.68 -1.77 -2.55
N GLY A 11 -12.81 -2.22 -3.45
CA GLY A 11 -12.70 -1.69 -4.81
C GLY A 11 -11.62 -0.62 -5.01
N PRO A 12 -11.43 -0.16 -6.28
CA PRO A 12 -10.41 0.83 -6.62
C PRO A 12 -10.70 2.16 -5.95
N GLN A 13 -9.67 2.76 -5.34
CA GLN A 13 -9.84 3.95 -4.51
C GLN A 13 -8.59 4.83 -4.53
N ALA A 14 -8.78 6.10 -4.19
CA ALA A 14 -7.69 7.03 -3.93
C ALA A 14 -8.02 7.84 -2.68
N PHE A 15 -7.02 8.03 -1.83
CA PHE A 15 -7.18 8.72 -0.56
C PHE A 15 -5.85 9.35 -0.13
N SER A 16 -5.92 10.31 0.77
CA SER A 16 -4.75 10.93 1.38
C SER A 16 -4.63 10.48 2.82
N LEU A 17 -3.40 10.26 3.27
CA LEU A 17 -3.10 9.98 4.66
C LEU A 17 -1.71 10.50 5.03
N ARG A 18 -1.50 10.75 6.32
CA ARG A 18 -0.23 11.24 6.83
C ARG A 18 0.63 10.09 7.36
N LEU A 19 1.86 9.98 6.86
CA LEU A 19 2.89 9.07 7.36
C LEU A 19 4.05 9.91 7.90
N GLY A 20 4.32 9.82 9.20
CA GLY A 20 5.19 10.76 9.89
C GLY A 20 4.70 12.21 9.70
N ASP A 21 5.58 13.08 9.20
CA ASP A 21 5.27 14.49 8.97
C ASP A 21 4.75 14.81 7.57
N THR A 22 4.74 13.83 6.65
CA THR A 22 4.36 14.07 5.24
C THR A 22 2.99 13.50 4.93
N GLU A 23 2.16 14.28 4.25
CA GLU A 23 0.89 13.82 3.69
C GLU A 23 1.12 13.24 2.29
N TYR A 24 0.66 12.00 2.10
CA TYR A 24 0.77 11.26 0.85
C TYR A 24 -0.60 11.04 0.24
N ARG A 25 -0.65 11.06 -1.09
CA ARG A 25 -1.81 10.62 -1.87
C ARG A 25 -1.55 9.22 -2.38
N LEU A 26 -2.41 8.29 -2.01
CA LEU A 26 -2.36 6.90 -2.42
C LEU A 26 -3.46 6.62 -3.42
N ARG A 27 -3.19 5.75 -4.38
CA ARG A 27 -4.18 5.25 -5.33
C ARG A 27 -4.00 3.75 -5.53
N LEU A 28 -5.08 3.00 -5.31
CA LEU A 28 -5.16 1.57 -5.55
C LEU A 28 -6.00 1.30 -6.80
N THR A 29 -5.41 0.59 -7.75
CA THR A 29 -6.09 0.18 -8.99
C THR A 29 -5.96 -1.33 -9.15
N TYR A 30 -7.07 -2.01 -9.44
CA TYR A 30 -7.03 -3.42 -9.79
C TYR A 30 -6.81 -3.60 -11.29
N ARG A 31 -5.84 -4.44 -11.66
CA ARG A 31 -5.55 -4.80 -13.05
C ARG A 31 -6.06 -6.22 -13.29
N ARG A 32 -7.15 -6.32 -14.08
CA ARG A 32 -7.73 -7.60 -14.47
C ARG A 32 -6.97 -8.19 -15.67
N ALA A 33 -5.88 -8.90 -15.38
CA ALA A 33 -5.10 -9.67 -16.34
C ALA A 33 -4.51 -10.91 -15.64
N PRO A 34 -4.09 -11.96 -16.37
CA PRO A 34 -3.35 -13.07 -15.78
C PRO A 34 -2.12 -12.55 -15.02
N GLU A 35 -1.90 -13.04 -13.81
CA GLU A 35 -0.75 -12.66 -12.94
C GLU A 35 -0.70 -11.18 -12.53
N ALA A 36 -1.71 -10.39 -12.88
CA ALA A 36 -1.87 -9.03 -12.39
C ALA A 36 -2.67 -9.01 -11.08
N GLY A 37 -2.87 -7.82 -10.52
CA GLY A 37 -3.62 -7.68 -9.28
C GLY A 37 -3.74 -6.22 -8.88
N TRP A 38 -3.69 -6.00 -7.57
CA TRP A 38 -3.70 -4.66 -7.00
C TRP A 38 -2.37 -3.95 -7.21
N ILE A 39 -2.47 -2.74 -7.72
CA ILE A 39 -1.35 -1.83 -7.95
C ILE A 39 -1.56 -0.59 -7.08
N LEU A 40 -0.51 -0.21 -6.34
CA LEU A 40 -0.42 0.99 -5.54
C LEU A 40 0.44 2.04 -6.23
N ASP A 41 -0.10 3.24 -6.36
CA ASP A 41 0.64 4.46 -6.68
C ASP A 41 0.68 5.36 -5.44
N ILE A 42 1.83 6.00 -5.19
CA ILE A 42 2.09 6.91 -4.08
C ILE A 42 2.65 8.22 -4.64
N GLY A 43 2.03 9.33 -4.28
CA GLY A 43 2.52 10.67 -4.57
C GLY A 43 2.50 11.57 -3.33
N ARG A 44 3.17 12.71 -3.39
CA ARG A 44 3.03 13.77 -2.37
C ARG A 44 1.68 14.45 -2.52
N ALA A 45 0.95 14.62 -1.41
CA ALA A 45 -0.36 15.27 -1.45
C ALA A 45 -0.25 16.77 -1.75
N ALA A 46 0.83 17.42 -1.28
CA ALA A 46 1.02 18.87 -1.37
C ALA A 46 1.15 19.39 -2.81
N ASP A 47 1.86 18.67 -3.67
CA ASP A 47 2.21 19.11 -5.03
C ASP A 47 1.83 18.10 -6.12
N GLY A 48 1.33 16.92 -5.73
CA GLY A 48 0.97 15.85 -6.66
C GLY A 48 2.15 15.15 -7.31
N VAL A 49 3.39 15.40 -6.85
CA VAL A 49 4.59 14.76 -7.41
C VAL A 49 4.51 13.25 -7.19
N PRO A 50 4.57 12.42 -8.25
CA PRO A 50 4.61 10.97 -8.09
C PRO A 50 5.93 10.56 -7.45
N LEU A 51 5.85 9.74 -6.40
CA LEU A 51 7.01 9.19 -5.71
C LEU A 51 7.29 7.75 -6.11
N LEU A 52 6.21 6.97 -6.23
CA LEU A 52 6.26 5.57 -6.60
C LEU A 52 5.00 5.26 -7.40
N SER A 53 5.15 4.59 -8.53
CA SER A 53 4.02 4.20 -9.36
C SER A 53 4.18 2.76 -9.81
N GLY A 54 3.07 2.03 -9.84
CA GLY A 54 3.08 0.64 -10.28
C GLY A 54 3.52 -0.37 -9.23
N LEU A 55 3.47 -0.07 -7.92
CA LEU A 55 3.88 -1.02 -6.88
C LEU A 55 2.86 -2.16 -6.75
N PRO A 56 3.21 -3.43 -7.07
CA PRO A 56 2.29 -4.54 -6.87
C PRO A 56 2.10 -4.83 -5.38
N LEU A 57 0.86 -5.15 -4.98
CA LEU A 57 0.59 -5.61 -3.62
C LEU A 57 0.94 -7.09 -3.49
N VAL A 58 2.06 -7.36 -2.81
CA VAL A 58 2.58 -8.70 -2.54
C VAL A 58 2.63 -8.92 -1.03
N THR A 59 2.16 -10.09 -0.59
CA THR A 59 2.20 -10.53 0.81
C THR A 59 3.60 -11.04 1.17
N GLY A 60 3.93 -11.06 2.48
CA GLY A 60 5.17 -11.67 2.98
C GLY A 60 6.46 -10.83 2.82
N ALA A 61 6.38 -9.62 2.28
CA ALA A 61 7.55 -8.73 2.13
C ALA A 61 7.24 -7.28 2.54
N ASP A 62 8.28 -6.54 2.95
CA ASP A 62 8.22 -5.09 3.07
C ASP A 62 8.28 -4.46 1.67
N LEU A 63 7.14 -3.90 1.24
CA LEU A 63 7.00 -3.31 -0.09
C LEU A 63 7.88 -2.07 -0.27
N LEU A 64 8.27 -1.38 0.81
CA LEU A 64 9.08 -0.16 0.74
C LEU A 64 10.59 -0.42 0.86
N ALA A 65 11.01 -1.65 1.23
CA ALA A 65 12.42 -1.96 1.46
C ALA A 65 13.32 -1.65 0.26
N GLN A 66 12.88 -2.00 -0.96
CA GLN A 66 13.62 -1.71 -2.20
C GLN A 66 13.51 -0.24 -2.65
N HIS A 67 12.61 0.54 -2.05
CA HIS A 67 12.32 1.92 -2.40
C HIS A 67 12.78 2.92 -1.33
N ALA A 68 13.72 2.55 -0.43
CA ALA A 68 14.17 3.40 0.67
C ALA A 68 14.58 4.83 0.24
N HIS A 69 15.06 5.01 -1.00
CA HIS A 69 15.42 6.31 -1.58
C HIS A 69 14.26 7.31 -1.72
N ILE A 70 12.99 6.87 -1.68
CA ILE A 70 11.82 7.78 -1.76
C ILE A 70 11.56 8.52 -0.44
N GLY A 71 12.17 8.07 0.67
CA GLY A 71 12.14 8.75 1.96
C GLY A 71 10.82 8.61 2.75
N ILE A 72 10.03 7.56 2.53
CA ILE A 72 8.91 7.22 3.41
C ILE A 72 9.47 6.53 4.67
N PRO A 73 9.24 7.04 5.89
CA PRO A 73 9.92 6.60 7.10
C PRO A 73 9.25 5.37 7.74
N GLY A 74 9.32 4.21 7.07
CA GLY A 74 8.76 2.97 7.62
C GLY A 74 8.66 1.85 6.60
N SER A 75 7.99 0.78 7.02
CA SER A 75 7.74 -0.41 6.20
C SER A 75 6.27 -0.52 5.85
N LEU A 76 5.97 -1.08 4.67
CA LEU A 76 4.60 -1.32 4.23
C LEU A 76 4.40 -2.81 3.96
N TYR A 77 3.43 -3.41 4.64
CA TYR A 77 3.11 -4.83 4.52
C TYR A 77 1.68 -5.03 4.02
N VAL A 78 1.52 -6.03 3.16
CA VAL A 78 0.20 -6.57 2.80
C VAL A 78 -0.04 -7.80 3.65
N VAL A 79 -1.18 -7.81 4.35
CA VAL A 79 -1.60 -8.95 5.16
C VAL A 79 -2.98 -9.40 4.71
N THR A 80 -3.20 -10.70 4.70
CA THR A 80 -4.49 -11.35 4.39
C THR A 80 -4.99 -12.08 5.65
N ASP A 81 -5.85 -13.07 5.47
CA ASP A 81 -6.44 -13.96 6.50
C ASP A 81 -5.44 -14.98 7.10
N GLY A 82 -4.16 -14.62 7.19
CA GLY A 82 -3.11 -15.43 7.81
C GLY A 82 -2.33 -16.32 6.85
N ASN A 83 -2.62 -16.27 5.55
CA ASN A 83 -1.79 -16.93 4.53
C ASN A 83 -0.75 -15.93 3.97
N PRO A 84 0.55 -16.08 4.30
CA PRO A 84 1.60 -15.16 3.85
C PRO A 84 1.86 -15.21 2.34
N ASP A 85 1.35 -16.23 1.65
CA ASP A 85 1.52 -16.42 0.20
C ASP A 85 0.23 -16.10 -0.60
N ALA A 86 -0.83 -15.63 0.08
CA ALA A 86 -2.09 -15.33 -0.60
C ALA A 86 -1.96 -14.10 -1.48
N VAL A 87 -2.40 -14.23 -2.74
CA VAL A 87 -2.51 -13.11 -3.68
C VAL A 87 -3.82 -12.35 -3.39
N PRO A 88 -3.77 -11.04 -3.13
CA PRO A 88 -4.97 -10.24 -2.91
C PRO A 88 -5.95 -10.28 -4.09
N ALA A 89 -7.17 -10.79 -3.84
CA ALA A 89 -8.25 -10.77 -4.83
C ALA A 89 -8.91 -9.38 -4.90
N PHE A 90 -9.67 -9.14 -5.97
CA PHE A 90 -10.41 -7.89 -6.16
C PHE A 90 -11.38 -7.59 -5.00
N ASP A 91 -12.18 -8.57 -4.60
CA ASP A 91 -13.24 -8.37 -3.60
C ASP A 91 -12.73 -8.37 -2.15
N ASP A 92 -11.45 -8.68 -1.93
CA ASP A 92 -10.88 -8.85 -0.60
C ASP A 92 -10.21 -7.58 -0.04
N LEU A 93 -10.03 -6.53 -0.85
CA LEU A 93 -9.38 -5.29 -0.42
C LEU A 93 -10.22 -4.55 0.63
N GLY A 94 -9.59 -4.17 1.75
CA GLY A 94 -10.24 -3.51 2.88
C GLY A 94 -11.12 -4.42 3.74
N GLY A 95 -11.24 -5.70 3.38
CA GLY A 95 -11.82 -6.75 4.21
C GLY A 95 -10.73 -7.70 4.71
N ARG A 96 -10.48 -8.76 3.94
CA ARG A 96 -9.45 -9.77 4.27
C ARG A 96 -8.04 -9.23 4.00
N THR A 97 -7.85 -8.55 2.88
CA THR A 97 -6.59 -7.91 2.51
C THR A 97 -6.51 -6.53 3.16
N ARG A 98 -5.47 -6.33 3.97
CA ARG A 98 -5.18 -5.09 4.69
C ARG A 98 -3.77 -4.61 4.36
N LEU A 99 -3.59 -3.29 4.37
CA LEU A 99 -2.28 -2.63 4.22
C LEU A 99 -1.88 -2.07 5.59
N LEU A 100 -0.75 -2.55 6.11
CA LEU A 100 -0.20 -2.15 7.40
C LEU A 100 1.08 -1.36 7.19
N PHE A 101 1.11 -0.14 7.71
CA PHE A 101 2.31 0.66 7.79
C PHE A 101 2.93 0.50 9.18
N VAL A 102 4.21 0.15 9.23
CA VAL A 102 4.99 0.08 10.47
C VAL A 102 5.98 1.23 10.46
N ASP A 103 5.78 2.16 11.40
CA ASP A 103 6.61 3.34 11.53
C ASP A 103 8.01 2.97 12.06
N ALA A 104 9.04 3.62 11.53
CA ALA A 104 10.44 3.35 11.87
C ALA A 104 10.90 3.91 13.23
N THR A 105 10.03 4.66 13.95
CA THR A 105 10.35 5.28 15.25
C THR A 105 10.46 4.29 16.39
#